data_AF-A0A950EDW9-F1
#
_entry.id   AF-A0A950EDW9-F1
#
_cell.length_a   1.000
_cell.length_b   1.000
_cell.length_c   1.000
_cell.angle_alpha   90.00
_cell.angle_beta   90.00
_cell.angle_gamma   90.00
#
_symmetry.space_group_name_H-M   'P 1'
#
loop_
_entity.id
_entity.type
_entity.pdbx_description
1 polymer ?
#
loop_
_entity_poly.entity_id
_entity_poly.type
_entity_poly.pdbx_seq_one_letter_code
_entity_poly.pdbx_strand_id
1 'polypeptide(L)' 'MSSGETTKARLLEAAGEEFAAKGYEKASIRKICDRVNANCAAVNYHFGSKEQLYVE' A
#
# COMPACT_ATOMS: atom_id res chain seq x y z
N MET A 1 11.60 0.90 -20.38
CA MET A 1 11.11 0.63 -19.02
C MET A 1 9.93 1.56 -18.79
N SER A 2 8.73 1.02 -18.69
CA SER A 2 7.48 1.77 -18.88
C SER A 2 7.28 2.84 -17.81
N SER A 3 7.35 4.09 -18.25
CA SER A 3 6.54 5.25 -17.89
C SER A 3 5.68 5.17 -16.62
N GLY A 4 6.12 5.89 -15.57
CA GLY A 4 5.28 6.44 -14.51
C GLY A 4 4.48 5.41 -13.70
N GLU A 5 5.14 4.70 -12.79
CA GLU A 5 4.43 3.91 -11.78
C GLU A 5 3.44 4.79 -11.02
N THR A 6 2.18 4.40 -11.06
CA THR A 6 1.10 5.11 -10.38
C THR A 6 1.28 4.99 -8.87
N THR A 7 0.76 5.94 -8.11
CA THR A 7 0.72 5.85 -6.64
C THR A 7 0.05 4.55 -6.18
N LYS A 8 -0.96 4.06 -6.93
CA LYS A 8 -1.58 2.75 -6.70
C LYS A 8 -0.56 1.61 -6.77
N ALA A 9 0.24 1.53 -7.84
CA ALA A 9 1.23 0.46 -8.01
C ALA A 9 2.28 0.47 -6.90
N ARG A 10 2.81 1.65 -6.56
CA ARG A 10 3.79 1.79 -5.47
C ARG A 10 3.22 1.39 -4.12
N LEU A 11 1.98 1.80 -3.83
CA LEU A 11 1.29 1.41 -2.60
C LEU A 11 1.10 -0.10 -2.53
N LEU A 12 0.76 -0.76 -3.64
CA LEU A 12 0.56 -2.22 -3.70
C LEU A 12 1.87 -2.97 -3.42
N GLU A 13 2.98 -2.54 -4.03
CA GLU A 13 4.30 -3.13 -3.80
C GLU A 13 4.74 -2.98 -2.33
N ALA A 14 4.70 -1.75 -1.79
CA ALA A 14 5.05 -1.49 -0.41
C ALA A 14 4.13 -2.21 0.60
N ALA A 15 2.86 -2.38 0.25
CA ALA A 15 1.91 -3.15 1.04
C ALA A 15 2.28 -4.63 1.05
N GLY A 16 2.56 -5.22 -0.11
CA GLY A 16 3.00 -6.61 -0.23
C GLY A 16 4.21 -6.92 0.64
N GLU A 17 5.22 -6.04 0.64
CA GLU A 17 6.40 -6.19 1.51
C GLU A 17 6.06 -6.12 3.00
N GLU A 18 5.27 -5.14 3.42
CA GLU A 18 4.89 -4.96 4.83
C GLU A 18 4.02 -6.12 5.33
N PHE A 19 3.08 -6.58 4.50
CA PHE A 19 2.21 -7.72 4.79
C PHE A 19 3.00 -9.04 4.84
N ALA A 20 3.91 -9.27 3.90
CA ALA A 20 4.76 -10.46 3.93
C ALA A 20 5.67 -10.50 5.17
N ALA A 21 6.20 -9.35 5.58
CA ALA A 21 7.12 -9.26 6.72
C ALA A 21 6.42 -9.38 8.10
N LYS A 22 5.18 -8.88 8.23
CA LYS A 22 4.52 -8.73 9.54
C LYS A 22 3.19 -9.46 9.66
N GLY A 23 2.63 -9.92 8.55
CA GLY A 23 1.26 -10.41 8.45
C GLY A 23 0.23 -9.26 8.41
N TYR A 24 -1.00 -9.60 8.03
CA TYR A 24 -2.10 -8.65 7.90
C TYR A 24 -2.34 -7.83 9.18
N GLU A 25 -2.42 -8.48 10.34
CA GLU A 25 -2.78 -7.82 11.60
C GLU A 25 -1.75 -6.76 12.02
N LYS A 26 -0.45 -7.07 11.93
CA LYS A 26 0.64 -6.20 12.39
C LYS A 26 1.10 -5.19 11.34
N ALA A 27 0.69 -5.35 10.08
CA ALA A 27 0.99 -4.38 9.04
C ALA A 27 0.28 -3.04 9.27
N SER A 28 0.96 -1.94 8.94
CA SER A 28 0.42 -0.59 9.13
C SER A 28 0.29 0.15 7.82
N ILE A 29 -0.93 0.58 7.47
CA ILE A 29 -1.19 1.45 6.31
C ILE A 29 -0.32 2.69 6.35
N ARG A 30 -0.12 3.27 7.53
CA ARG A 30 0.73 4.45 7.69
C ARG A 30 2.17 4.16 7.25
N LYS A 31 2.76 3.03 7.67
CA LYS A 31 4.11 2.64 7.26
C LYS A 31 4.22 2.39 5.76
N ILE A 32 3.20 1.78 5.17
CA ILE A 32 3.13 1.54 3.72
C ILE A 32 3.15 2.87 2.97
N CYS A 33 2.28 3.80 3.37
CA CYS A 33 2.20 5.15 2.81
C CYS A 33 3.50 5.95 2.99
N ASP A 34 4.12 5.86 4.17
CA ASP A 34 5.38 6.55 4.48
C ASP A 34 6.52 6.06 3.56
N ARG A 35 6.58 4.75 3.24
CA ARG A 35 7.61 4.19 2.33
C ARG A 35 7.56 4.78 0.93
N VAL A 36 6.37 5.10 0.43
CA VAL A 36 6.17 5.59 -0.94
C VAL A 36 5.86 7.09 -1.00
N ASN A 37 6.02 7.79 0.13
CA ASN A 37 5.69 9.20 0.30
C ASN A 37 4.27 9.55 -0.18
N ALA A 38 3.31 8.67 0.12
CA ALA A 38 1.89 8.86 -0.20
C ALA A 38 1.11 9.20 1.06
N ASN A 39 -0.05 9.82 0.89
CA ASN A 39 -0.99 10.06 1.99
C ASN A 39 -1.81 8.78 2.26
N CYS A 40 -2.12 8.46 3.52
CA CYS A 40 -3.08 7.40 3.89
C CYS A 40 -4.45 7.56 3.19
N ALA A 41 -4.87 8.79 2.89
CA ALA A 41 -6.06 9.04 2.09
C ALA A 41 -5.98 8.43 0.69
N ALA A 42 -4.78 8.30 0.10
CA ALA A 42 -4.57 7.65 -1.18
C ALA A 42 -4.88 6.14 -1.11
N VAL A 43 -4.64 5.49 0.04
CA VAL A 43 -5.03 4.09 0.22
C VAL A 43 -6.54 3.95 0.21
N ASN A 44 -7.26 4.79 0.95
CA ASN A 44 -8.72 4.80 0.93
C ASN A 44 -9.27 5.16 -0.46
N TYR A 45 -8.61 6.06 -1.19
CA TYR A 45 -9.03 6.45 -2.54
C TYR A 45 -8.79 5.34 -3.58
N HIS A 46 -7.66 4.65 -3.53
CA HIS A 46 -7.27 3.64 -4.53
C HIS A 46 -7.79 2.23 -4.23
N PHE A 47 -7.91 1.88 -2.96
CA PHE A 47 -8.24 0.53 -2.50
C PHE A 47 -9.46 0.50 -1.58
N GLY A 48 -9.88 1.62 -0.99
CA GLY A 48 -11.05 1.67 -0.10
C GLY A 48 -10.74 1.31 1.35
N SER A 49 -10.02 0.22 1.61
CA SER A 49 -9.64 -0.18 2.97
C SER A 49 -8.32 -0.95 3.03
N LYS A 50 -7.85 -1.23 4.26
CA LYS A 50 -6.70 -2.10 4.50
C LYS A 50 -6.99 -3.54 4.08
N GLU A 51 -8.20 -4.06 4.34
CA GLU A 51 -8.61 -5.38 3.85
C GLU A 51 -8.51 -5.45 2.32
N GLN A 52 -9.06 -4.45 1.63
CA GLN A 52 -9.07 -4.40 0.17
C GLN A 52 -7.65 -4.32 -0.40
N LEU A 53 -6.77 -3.51 0.20
CA LEU A 53 -5.36 -3.46 -0.16
C LEU A 53 -4.63 -4.82 0.05
N TYR A 54 -5.08 -5.64 1.00
CA TYR A 54 -4.47 -6.94 1.28
C TYR A 54 -4.92 -8.04 0.31
N VAL A 55 -6.13 -7.94 -0.25
CA VAL A 55 -6.68 -8.95 -1.17
C VAL A 55 -6.43 -8.62 -2.65
N GLU A 56 -6.05 -7.38 -2.95
CA GLU A 56 -5.67 -6.93 -4.31
C GLU A 56 -4.39 -7.60 -4.80
#